data_AF-A0A3A8KX85-F1
#
_entry.id   AF-A0A3A8KX85-F1
#
_cell.length_a   1.000
_cell.length_b   1.000
_cell.length_c   1.000
_cell.angle_alpha   90.00
_cell.angle_beta   90.00
_cell.angle_gamma   90.00
#
_symmetry.space_group_name_H-M   'P 1'
#
loop_
_entity.id
_entity.type
_entity.pdbx_description
1 polymer ?
#
loop_
_entity_poly.entity_id
_entity_poly.type
_entity_poly.pdbx_seq_one_letter_code
_entity_poly.pdbx_strand_id
1 'polypeptide(L)'
;MSPCDAPMRVPIFGATALQPWAWAVQVRNAPVLNLHRPPAPDVLGTYVAVCAAAEYVPELAEWMASWHGPGVSAPRAGEVPTSAVVAVARVAAVSLWPDGEQQSRWYVGPVGLWLEEPVALPEPVACPPGPADALWELPAPTLARVRLAFGSVAQADRARWDTYEARAARAESREPATLRERVLRMCTCRRAMTPCRTCRSWRCTAPGCPPHTCAAVGSP
;
A
#
# COMPACT_ATOMS: atom_id res chain seq x y z
N MET A 1 4.80 -0.50 16.66
CA MET A 1 5.63 -1.65 16.24
C MET A 1 6.78 -1.77 17.20
N SER A 2 6.88 -2.90 17.90
CA SER A 2 7.97 -3.14 18.83
C SER A 2 9.27 -3.38 18.03
N PRO A 3 10.44 -2.91 18.48
CA PRO A 3 11.73 -3.26 17.85
C PRO A 3 12.05 -4.77 17.89
N CYS A 4 11.27 -5.56 18.63
CA CYS A 4 11.30 -7.03 18.58
C CYS A 4 10.57 -7.64 17.37
N ASP A 5 9.71 -6.86 16.69
CA ASP A 5 8.94 -7.26 15.50
C ASP A 5 9.73 -7.08 14.21
N ALA A 6 11.04 -7.34 14.23
CA ALA A 6 11.79 -7.34 12.99
C ALA A 6 11.21 -8.45 12.09
N PRO A 7 10.65 -8.14 10.91
CA PRO A 7 10.05 -9.14 10.01
C PRO A 7 11.02 -10.27 9.63
N MET A 8 12.32 -10.05 9.87
CA MET A 8 13.40 -11.00 9.66
C MET A 8 13.40 -12.19 10.64
N ARG A 9 12.72 -12.12 11.79
CA ARG A 9 12.74 -13.20 12.80
C ARG A 9 11.46 -14.02 12.85
N VAL A 10 10.35 -13.45 12.38
CA VAL A 10 9.06 -14.14 12.35
C VAL A 10 9.09 -15.25 11.27
N PRO A 11 8.43 -16.40 11.51
CA PRO A 11 8.27 -17.43 10.48
C PRO A 11 7.61 -16.84 9.22
N ILE A 12 8.15 -17.22 8.05
CA ILE A 12 7.53 -16.95 6.74
C ILE A 12 7.31 -18.30 6.07
N PHE A 13 6.04 -18.69 5.93
CA PHE A 13 5.64 -19.90 5.22
C PHE A 13 5.34 -19.61 3.75
N GLY A 14 5.57 -20.56 2.86
CA GLY A 14 5.05 -20.53 1.50
C GLY A 14 3.57 -20.86 1.48
N ALA A 15 2.82 -20.16 0.62
CA ALA A 15 1.45 -20.52 0.26
C ALA A 15 1.32 -20.45 -1.26
N THR A 16 0.96 -21.57 -1.88
CA THR A 16 0.81 -21.64 -3.34
C THR A 16 -0.57 -21.10 -3.74
N ALA A 17 -0.59 -20.13 -4.65
CA ALA A 17 -1.82 -19.56 -5.20
C ALA A 17 -1.80 -19.62 -6.73
N LEU A 18 -2.90 -20.07 -7.33
CA LEU A 18 -3.07 -20.08 -8.78
C LEU A 18 -2.98 -18.66 -9.35
N GLN A 19 -2.48 -18.49 -10.57
CA GLN A 19 -2.67 -17.21 -11.27
C GLN A 19 -4.03 -17.19 -11.96
N PRO A 20 -4.76 -16.05 -11.95
CA PRO A 20 -4.33 -14.71 -11.50
C PRO A 20 -4.62 -14.37 -10.01
N TRP A 21 -4.92 -15.34 -9.15
CA TRP A 21 -5.19 -15.07 -7.73
C TRP A 21 -3.98 -14.54 -6.97
N ALA A 22 -2.79 -15.09 -7.23
CA ALA A 22 -1.55 -14.61 -6.62
C ALA A 22 -1.30 -13.12 -6.95
N TRP A 23 -1.56 -12.73 -8.20
CA TRP A 23 -1.57 -11.32 -8.61
C TRP A 23 -2.62 -10.51 -7.84
N ALA A 24 -3.84 -11.02 -7.67
CA ALA A 24 -4.89 -10.31 -6.93
C ALA A 24 -4.50 -10.03 -5.47
N VAL A 25 -3.80 -10.96 -4.81
CA VAL A 25 -3.22 -10.73 -3.48
C VAL A 25 -2.11 -9.68 -3.53
N GLN A 26 -1.20 -9.78 -4.51
CA GLN A 26 -0.10 -8.84 -4.71
C GLN A 26 -0.58 -7.39 -4.85
N VAL A 27 -1.67 -7.16 -5.60
CA VAL A 27 -2.28 -5.82 -5.78
C VAL A 27 -3.31 -5.47 -4.71
N ARG A 28 -3.39 -6.25 -3.61
CA ARG A 28 -4.27 -6.02 -2.46
C ARG A 28 -5.77 -6.08 -2.76
N ASN A 29 -6.17 -6.75 -3.83
CA ASN A 29 -7.58 -6.98 -4.17
C ASN A 29 -8.16 -8.21 -3.46
N ALA A 30 -7.37 -9.28 -3.32
CA ALA A 30 -7.78 -10.50 -2.63
C ALA A 30 -7.25 -10.49 -1.19
N PRO A 31 -8.11 -10.35 -0.17
CA PRO A 31 -7.70 -10.32 1.23
C PRO A 31 -7.53 -11.71 1.85
N VAL A 32 -7.71 -12.77 1.08
CA VAL A 32 -7.74 -14.15 1.57
C VAL A 32 -7.03 -15.10 0.62
N LEU A 33 -6.26 -16.02 1.20
CA LEU A 33 -5.76 -17.21 0.52
C LEU A 33 -6.59 -18.42 0.94
N ASN A 34 -7.03 -19.21 -0.03
CA ASN A 34 -7.81 -20.42 0.20
C ASN A 34 -6.86 -21.61 0.33
N LEU A 35 -7.04 -22.41 1.39
CA LEU A 35 -6.36 -23.69 1.58
C LEU A 35 -7.39 -24.82 1.64
N HIS A 36 -6.95 -26.05 1.39
CA HIS A 36 -7.79 -27.23 1.61
C HIS A 36 -7.62 -27.81 3.02
N ARG A 37 -6.45 -27.63 3.66
CA ARG A 37 -6.19 -28.12 5.01
C ARG A 37 -6.02 -26.95 6.00
N PRO A 38 -6.54 -27.09 7.23
CA PRO A 38 -6.30 -26.11 8.28
C PRO A 38 -4.80 -25.95 8.56
N PRO A 39 -4.30 -24.72 8.75
CA PRO A 39 -2.92 -24.49 9.19
C PRO A 39 -2.74 -24.93 10.65
N ALA A 40 -1.50 -24.88 11.14
CA ALA A 40 -1.21 -25.06 12.55
C ALA A 40 -1.89 -23.97 13.42
N PRO A 41 -2.28 -24.28 14.67
CA PRO A 41 -3.00 -23.32 15.54
C PRO A 41 -2.25 -22.01 15.83
N ASP A 42 -0.93 -22.02 15.74
CA ASP A 42 -0.03 -20.89 16.00
C ASP A 42 0.29 -20.04 14.76
N VAL A 43 -0.43 -20.24 13.65
CA VAL A 43 -0.22 -19.48 12.40
C VAL A 43 -0.53 -17.99 12.51
N LEU A 44 -1.35 -17.57 13.48
CA LEU A 44 -1.77 -16.18 13.61
C LEU A 44 -0.57 -15.26 13.91
N GLY A 45 -0.49 -14.16 13.18
CA GLY A 45 0.63 -13.21 13.26
C GLY A 45 1.88 -13.66 12.53
N THR A 46 1.93 -14.88 11.99
CA THR A 46 3.01 -15.30 11.10
C THR A 46 2.87 -14.63 9.73
N TYR A 47 3.91 -14.75 8.90
CA TYR A 47 3.89 -14.24 7.54
C TYR A 47 3.76 -15.38 6.54
N VAL A 48 3.13 -15.09 5.40
CA VAL A 48 3.04 -15.98 4.25
C VAL A 48 3.64 -15.31 3.02
N ALA A 49 4.50 -16.03 2.33
CA ALA A 49 5.01 -15.73 1.02
C ALA A 49 4.07 -16.34 -0.03
N VAL A 50 3.40 -15.47 -0.78
CA VAL A 50 2.46 -15.88 -1.83
C VAL A 50 3.25 -16.32 -3.05
N CYS A 51 3.31 -17.63 -3.26
CA CYS A 51 3.98 -18.25 -4.41
C CYS A 51 2.95 -18.46 -5.52
N ALA A 52 3.13 -17.77 -6.65
CA ALA A 52 2.36 -18.02 -7.85
C ALA A 52 2.62 -19.46 -8.33
N ALA A 53 1.54 -20.19 -8.63
CA ALA A 53 1.62 -21.52 -9.24
C ALA A 53 2.35 -21.50 -10.59
N ALA A 54 2.68 -22.68 -11.10
CA ALA A 54 3.37 -22.82 -12.38
C ALA A 54 2.50 -22.40 -13.57
N GLU A 55 1.18 -22.55 -13.43
CA GLU A 55 0.21 -22.33 -14.49
C GLU A 55 -0.71 -21.14 -14.20
N TYR A 56 -1.14 -20.51 -15.28
CA TYR A 56 -2.21 -19.52 -15.29
C TYR A 56 -3.52 -20.23 -15.59
N VAL A 57 -4.58 -19.91 -14.85
CA VAL A 57 -5.91 -20.53 -15.00
C VAL A 57 -6.89 -19.53 -15.62
N PRO A 58 -7.20 -19.63 -16.93
CA PRO A 58 -8.11 -18.71 -17.62
C PRO A 58 -9.49 -18.64 -17.00
N GLU A 59 -10.04 -19.77 -16.58
CA GLU A 59 -11.37 -19.90 -15.97
C GLU A 59 -11.44 -19.11 -14.66
N LEU A 60 -10.33 -19.03 -13.93
CA LEU A 60 -10.22 -18.25 -12.72
C LEU A 60 -10.26 -16.74 -13.01
N ALA A 61 -9.64 -16.32 -14.12
CA ALA A 61 -9.70 -14.94 -14.58
C ALA A 61 -11.13 -14.55 -15.03
N GLU A 62 -11.82 -15.44 -15.74
CA GLU A 62 -13.21 -15.26 -16.13
C GLU A 62 -14.13 -15.16 -14.92
N TRP A 63 -13.97 -16.07 -13.95
CA TRP A 63 -14.70 -16.01 -12.69
C TRP A 63 -14.42 -14.71 -11.94
N MET A 64 -13.15 -14.29 -11.84
CA MET A 64 -12.75 -13.04 -11.18
C MET A 64 -13.46 -11.82 -11.76
N ALA A 65 -13.60 -11.76 -13.09
CA ALA A 65 -14.29 -10.68 -13.80
C ALA A 65 -15.83 -10.79 -13.77
N SER A 66 -16.38 -11.96 -13.45
CA SER A 66 -17.82 -12.20 -13.42
C SER A 66 -18.53 -11.53 -12.24
N TRP A 67 -19.86 -11.38 -12.35
CA TRP A 67 -20.69 -10.85 -11.25
C TRP A 67 -20.74 -11.77 -10.02
N HIS A 68 -20.51 -13.07 -10.22
CA HIS A 68 -20.41 -14.08 -9.16
C HIS A 68 -19.08 -14.01 -8.42
N GLY A 69 -18.06 -13.46 -9.06
CA GLY A 69 -16.75 -13.22 -8.48
C GLY A 69 -16.61 -11.83 -7.86
N PRO A 70 -15.37 -11.40 -7.60
CA PRO A 70 -15.04 -10.08 -7.08
C PRO A 70 -15.24 -8.92 -8.06
N GLY A 71 -15.51 -9.18 -9.35
CA GLY A 71 -15.67 -8.14 -10.38
C GLY A 71 -14.35 -7.45 -10.75
N VAL A 72 -13.23 -8.18 -10.71
CA VAL A 72 -11.88 -7.68 -10.97
C VAL A 72 -11.32 -8.32 -12.24
N SER A 73 -10.92 -7.50 -13.21
CA SER A 73 -10.24 -7.96 -14.42
C SER A 73 -8.76 -8.22 -14.13
N ALA A 74 -8.31 -9.44 -14.39
CA ALA A 74 -6.90 -9.83 -14.29
C ALA A 74 -6.09 -9.52 -15.56
N PRO A 75 -4.76 -9.35 -15.45
CA PRO A 75 -3.86 -9.31 -16.60
C PRO A 75 -3.86 -10.66 -17.35
N ARG A 76 -3.37 -10.67 -18.59
CA ARG A 76 -3.34 -11.89 -19.42
C ARG A 76 -2.26 -12.89 -18.98
N ALA A 77 -2.39 -14.13 -19.41
CA ALA A 77 -1.33 -15.13 -19.29
C ALA A 77 -0.03 -14.60 -19.94
N GLY A 78 1.07 -14.59 -19.19
CA GLY A 78 2.36 -14.03 -19.61
C GLY A 78 2.65 -12.61 -19.10
N GLU A 79 1.63 -11.88 -18.63
CA GLU A 79 1.81 -10.54 -18.01
C GLU A 79 2.04 -10.63 -16.49
N VAL A 80 1.74 -11.80 -15.90
CA VAL A 80 1.97 -12.08 -14.48
C VAL A 80 3.01 -13.19 -14.31
N PRO A 81 3.88 -13.10 -13.29
CA PRO A 81 4.90 -14.12 -13.05
C PRO A 81 4.25 -15.43 -12.57
N THR A 82 4.82 -16.56 -13.00
CA THR A 82 4.51 -17.91 -12.50
C THR A 82 5.75 -18.50 -11.84
N SER A 83 5.57 -19.53 -10.99
CA SER A 83 6.66 -20.18 -10.25
C SER A 83 7.57 -19.17 -9.53
N ALA A 84 6.96 -18.21 -8.84
CA ALA A 84 7.68 -17.16 -8.12
C ALA A 84 6.88 -16.65 -6.92
N VAL A 85 7.59 -16.26 -5.86
CA VAL A 85 7.01 -15.48 -4.77
C VAL A 85 6.81 -14.04 -5.25
N VAL A 86 5.57 -13.57 -5.19
CA VAL A 86 5.18 -12.24 -5.70
C VAL A 86 4.87 -11.25 -4.59
N ALA A 87 4.50 -11.73 -3.41
CA ALA A 87 4.13 -10.90 -2.28
C ALA A 87 4.39 -11.62 -0.96
N VAL A 88 4.47 -10.85 0.12
CA VAL A 88 4.47 -11.33 1.51
C VAL A 88 3.34 -10.63 2.25
N ALA A 89 2.59 -11.37 3.06
CA ALA A 89 1.50 -10.81 3.85
C ALA A 89 1.47 -11.42 5.25
N ARG A 90 0.89 -10.70 6.21
CA ARG A 90 0.72 -11.19 7.58
C ARG A 90 -0.60 -11.96 7.68
N VAL A 91 -0.62 -13.10 8.36
CA VAL A 91 -1.86 -13.84 8.65
C VAL A 91 -2.55 -13.21 9.86
N ALA A 92 -3.71 -12.61 9.63
CA ALA A 92 -4.47 -11.91 10.66
C ALA A 92 -5.56 -12.77 11.28
N ALA A 93 -6.21 -13.62 10.48
CA ALA A 93 -7.25 -14.53 10.94
C ALA A 93 -7.28 -15.80 10.08
N VAL A 94 -7.91 -16.84 10.62
CA VAL A 94 -8.22 -18.08 9.90
C VAL A 94 -9.71 -18.34 10.03
N SER A 95 -10.37 -18.59 8.91
CA SER A 95 -11.75 -19.09 8.88
C SER A 95 -11.76 -20.53 8.44
N LEU A 96 -12.58 -21.35 9.10
CA LEU A 96 -12.83 -22.75 8.74
C LEU A 96 -14.30 -22.88 8.37
N TRP A 97 -14.61 -23.41 7.19
CA TRP A 97 -15.98 -23.73 6.80
C TRP A 97 -16.47 -24.99 7.55
N PRO A 98 -17.75 -25.05 7.98
CA PRO A 98 -18.81 -24.06 7.81
C PRO A 98 -18.90 -23.00 8.92
N ASP A 99 -18.01 -23.05 9.91
CA ASP A 99 -18.13 -22.26 11.14
C ASP A 99 -17.75 -20.77 10.97
N GLY A 100 -17.00 -20.43 9.93
CA GLY A 100 -16.61 -19.07 9.60
C GLY A 100 -17.58 -18.38 8.63
N GLU A 101 -18.00 -17.16 8.95
CA GLU A 101 -18.77 -16.33 8.03
C GLU A 101 -17.99 -16.05 6.73
N GLN A 102 -18.67 -16.17 5.59
CA GLN A 102 -18.09 -15.82 4.29
C GLN A 102 -18.09 -14.31 4.10
N GLN A 103 -17.07 -13.64 4.63
CA GLN A 103 -16.98 -12.17 4.62
C GLN A 103 -16.44 -11.59 3.29
N SER A 104 -16.09 -12.44 2.32
CA SER A 104 -15.51 -12.00 1.05
C SER A 104 -15.84 -12.97 -0.09
N ARG A 105 -16.10 -12.42 -1.29
CA ARG A 105 -16.27 -13.21 -2.53
C ARG A 105 -15.00 -13.96 -2.95
N TRP A 106 -13.86 -13.58 -2.40
CA TRP A 106 -12.60 -14.28 -2.57
C TRP A 106 -12.50 -15.53 -1.68
N TYR A 107 -13.29 -15.66 -0.61
CA TYR A 107 -13.21 -16.85 0.23
C TYR A 107 -13.99 -17.99 -0.44
N VAL A 108 -13.26 -18.97 -1.01
CA VAL A 108 -13.81 -20.10 -1.76
C VAL A 108 -13.04 -21.35 -1.35
N GLY A 109 -13.50 -22.03 -0.30
CA GLY A 109 -12.88 -23.25 0.16
C GLY A 109 -13.13 -23.53 1.64
N PRO A 110 -12.62 -24.66 2.15
CA PRO A 110 -12.84 -25.05 3.53
C PRO A 110 -12.02 -24.22 4.53
N VAL A 111 -10.95 -23.55 4.07
CA VAL A 111 -10.05 -22.77 4.93
C VAL A 111 -9.67 -21.46 4.25
N GLY A 112 -9.87 -20.35 4.94
CA GLY A 112 -9.48 -19.01 4.49
C GLY A 112 -8.42 -18.41 5.40
N LEU A 113 -7.23 -18.12 4.87
CA LEU A 113 -6.20 -17.34 5.55
C LEU A 113 -6.39 -15.86 5.23
N TRP A 114 -6.88 -15.09 6.19
CA TRP A 114 -7.09 -13.65 6.02
C TRP A 114 -5.76 -12.91 6.17
N LEU A 115 -5.46 -12.14 5.14
CA LEU A 115 -4.19 -11.47 4.96
C LEU A 115 -4.31 -9.99 5.30
N GLU A 116 -3.36 -9.52 6.09
CA GLU A 116 -3.14 -8.11 6.33
C GLU A 116 -1.84 -7.65 5.69
N GLU A 117 -1.84 -6.38 5.30
CA GLU A 117 -0.68 -5.68 4.78
C GLU A 117 0.05 -6.45 3.66
N PRO A 118 -0.61 -6.90 2.57
CA PRO A 118 0.12 -7.55 1.49
C PRO A 118 1.17 -6.59 0.91
N VAL A 119 2.42 -7.02 0.93
CA VAL A 119 3.55 -6.28 0.38
C VAL A 119 4.03 -7.00 -0.88
N ALA A 120 3.79 -6.37 -2.03
CA ALA A 120 4.36 -6.82 -3.29
C ALA A 120 5.89 -6.76 -3.21
N LEU A 121 6.55 -7.83 -3.65
CA LEU A 121 8.00 -7.81 -3.79
C LEU A 121 8.39 -6.93 -4.99
N PRO A 122 9.47 -6.13 -4.92
CA PRO A 122 9.90 -5.29 -6.04
C PRO A 122 10.22 -6.11 -7.30
N GLU A 123 10.82 -7.28 -7.08
CA GLU A 123 11.07 -8.28 -8.11
C GLU A 123 10.56 -9.64 -7.61
N PRO A 124 9.81 -10.40 -8.43
CA PRO A 124 9.40 -11.75 -8.09
C PRO A 124 10.61 -12.65 -7.80
N VAL A 125 10.53 -13.43 -6.72
CA VAL A 125 11.61 -14.37 -6.35
C VAL A 125 11.27 -15.74 -6.91
N ALA A 126 12.04 -16.22 -7.89
CA ALA A 126 11.86 -17.55 -8.47
C ALA A 126 11.74 -18.64 -7.39
N CYS A 127 10.67 -19.41 -7.46
CA CYS A 127 10.34 -20.44 -6.49
C CYS A 127 9.42 -21.49 -7.12
N PRO A 128 9.85 -22.77 -7.18
CA PRO A 128 8.92 -23.84 -7.49
C PRO A 128 7.72 -23.79 -6.52
N PRO A 129 6.48 -23.89 -7.02
CA PRO A 129 5.32 -23.90 -6.15
C PRO A 129 5.34 -25.16 -5.27
N GLY A 130 5.03 -24.98 -3.98
CA GLY A 130 4.80 -26.08 -3.06
C GLY A 130 3.36 -26.60 -3.16
N PRO A 131 2.94 -27.46 -2.21
CA PRO A 131 1.58 -28.00 -2.17
C PRO A 131 0.53 -26.88 -2.16
N ALA A 132 -0.51 -27.03 -2.99
CA ALA A 132 -1.61 -26.06 -3.07
C ALA A 132 -2.61 -26.17 -1.90
N ASP A 133 -2.55 -27.26 -1.13
CA ASP A 133 -3.52 -27.57 -0.08
C ASP A 133 -3.11 -27.11 1.33
N ALA A 134 -1.87 -26.65 1.53
CA ALA A 134 -1.33 -26.33 2.85
C ALA A 134 -0.27 -25.22 2.80
N LEU A 135 0.07 -24.69 3.99
CA LEU A 135 1.30 -23.93 4.18
C LEU A 135 2.51 -24.86 4.14
N TRP A 136 3.64 -24.36 3.66
CA TRP A 136 4.86 -25.13 3.51
C TRP A 136 6.12 -24.31 3.81
N GLU A 137 7.22 -24.99 4.11
CA GLU A 137 8.50 -24.31 4.34
C GLU A 137 9.19 -23.95 3.03
N LEU A 138 9.49 -22.67 2.85
CA LEU A 138 10.27 -22.22 1.70
C LEU A 138 11.68 -22.81 1.72
N PRO A 139 12.25 -23.19 0.55
CA PRO A 139 13.66 -23.50 0.45
C PRO A 139 14.52 -22.37 1.04
N ALA A 140 15.51 -22.71 1.85
CA ALA A 140 16.32 -21.72 2.57
C ALA A 140 16.91 -20.61 1.67
N PRO A 141 17.42 -20.90 0.46
CA PRO A 141 17.90 -19.85 -0.45
C PRO A 141 16.77 -18.89 -0.90
N THR A 142 15.57 -19.43 -1.17
CA THR A 142 14.39 -18.64 -1.55
C THR A 142 13.94 -17.79 -0.38
N LEU A 143 13.83 -18.37 0.83
CA LEU A 143 13.44 -17.65 2.03
C LEU A 143 14.37 -16.46 2.32
N ALA A 144 15.69 -16.65 2.18
CA ALA A 144 16.66 -15.57 2.34
C ALA A 144 16.42 -14.43 1.35
N ARG A 145 16.17 -14.73 0.07
CA ARG A 145 15.87 -13.71 -0.95
C ARG A 145 14.54 -12.99 -0.69
N VAL A 146 13.50 -13.73 -0.29
CA VAL A 146 12.20 -13.16 0.08
C VAL A 146 12.36 -12.21 1.27
N ARG A 147 13.11 -12.61 2.31
CA ARG A 147 13.38 -11.75 3.48
C ARG A 147 14.13 -10.48 3.11
N LEU A 148 15.13 -10.56 2.24
CA LEU A 148 15.86 -9.39 1.77
C LEU A 148 14.95 -8.43 0.97
N ALA A 149 14.16 -8.96 0.04
CA ALA A 149 13.24 -8.16 -0.78
C ALA A 149 12.10 -7.55 0.06
N PHE A 150 11.53 -8.31 0.99
CA PHE A 150 10.50 -7.81 1.89
C PHE A 150 11.05 -6.77 2.86
N GLY A 151 12.23 -7.02 3.44
CA GLY A 151 12.90 -6.11 4.36
C GLY A 151 13.22 -4.76 3.73
N SER A 152 13.63 -4.73 2.46
CA SER A 152 13.91 -3.47 1.75
C SER A 152 12.64 -2.62 1.55
N VAL A 153 11.52 -3.26 1.18
CA VAL A 153 10.23 -2.56 1.07
C VAL A 153 9.77 -2.06 2.44
N ALA A 154 9.81 -2.90 3.47
CA ALA A 154 9.40 -2.51 4.82
C ALA A 154 10.24 -1.33 5.36
N GLN A 155 11.55 -1.30 5.11
CA GLN A 155 12.41 -0.18 5.48
C GLN A 155 12.06 1.10 4.70
N ALA A 156 11.84 0.99 3.39
CA ALA A 156 11.44 2.13 2.57
C ALA A 156 10.09 2.70 3.01
N ASP A 157 9.12 1.84 3.32
CA ASP A 157 7.79 2.22 3.80
C ASP A 157 7.88 2.93 5.14
N ARG A 158 8.68 2.38 6.06
CA ARG A 158 8.95 3.00 7.36
C ARG A 158 9.56 4.40 7.20
N ALA A 159 10.57 4.55 6.35
CA ALA A 159 11.20 5.84 6.09
C ALA A 159 10.22 6.87 5.49
N ARG A 160 9.32 6.44 4.60
CA ARG A 160 8.25 7.30 4.07
C ARG A 160 7.28 7.73 5.16
N TRP A 161 6.90 6.81 6.05
CA TRP A 161 6.03 7.10 7.17
C TRP A 161 6.67 8.07 8.17
N ASP A 162 7.92 7.84 8.56
CA ASP A 162 8.66 8.74 9.46
C ASP A 162 8.80 10.15 8.86
N THR A 163 8.98 10.25 7.53
CA THR A 163 8.99 11.53 6.80
C THR A 163 7.64 12.23 6.87
N TYR A 164 6.55 11.48 6.70
CA TYR A 164 5.19 11.98 6.83
C TYR A 164 4.90 12.50 8.24
N GLU A 165 5.22 11.71 9.28
CA GLU A 165 5.05 12.11 10.68
C GLU A 165 5.85 13.37 11.01
N ALA A 166 7.11 13.45 10.56
CA ALA A 166 7.94 14.64 10.75
C ALA A 166 7.38 15.88 10.02
N ARG A 167 6.63 15.70 8.92
CA ARG A 167 5.92 16.78 8.24
C ARG A 167 4.65 17.17 8.99
N ALA A 168 3.89 16.20 9.48
CA ALA A 168 2.68 16.41 10.26
C ALA A 168 2.97 17.18 11.55
N ALA A 169 3.97 16.76 12.32
CA ALA A 169 4.38 17.44 13.56
C ALA A 169 4.76 18.92 13.33
N ARG A 170 5.45 19.21 12.22
CA ARG A 170 5.79 20.60 11.83
C ARG A 170 4.57 21.43 11.40
N ALA A 171 3.55 20.77 10.85
CA ALA A 171 2.30 21.43 10.49
C ALA A 171 1.46 21.74 11.72
N GLU A 172 1.39 20.83 12.68
CA GLU A 172 0.68 21.01 13.95
C GLU A 172 1.31 22.12 14.81
N SER A 173 2.64 22.28 14.77
CA SER A 173 3.32 23.37 15.47
C SER A 173 3.12 24.75 14.83
N ARG A 174 2.56 24.81 13.61
CA ARG A 174 2.30 26.05 12.90
C ARG A 174 0.82 26.39 13.05
N GLU A 175 0.52 27.46 13.78
CA GLU A 175 -0.85 27.99 13.83
C GLU A 175 -1.35 28.21 12.39
N PRO A 176 -2.49 27.58 12.00
CA PRO A 176 -2.96 27.67 10.63
C PRO A 176 -3.32 29.12 10.35
N ALA A 177 -2.56 29.75 9.45
CA ALA A 177 -2.82 31.12 9.05
C ALA A 177 -4.26 31.23 8.55
N THR A 178 -5.03 32.15 9.14
CA THR A 178 -6.44 32.31 8.77
C THR A 178 -6.54 32.64 7.28
N LEU A 179 -7.67 32.31 6.65
CA LEU A 179 -7.93 32.68 5.26
C LEU A 179 -7.71 34.19 5.07
N ARG A 180 -8.13 34.99 6.07
CA ARG A 180 -7.83 36.42 6.20
C ARG A 180 -6.33 36.71 6.18
N GLU A 181 -5.50 36.08 7.00
CA GLU A 181 -4.04 36.31 6.98
C GLU A 181 -3.37 35.92 5.66
N ARG A 182 -3.89 34.90 4.96
CA ARG A 182 -3.35 34.44 3.68
C ARG A 182 -3.71 35.35 2.51
N VAL A 183 -4.91 35.93 2.50
CA VAL A 183 -5.46 36.67 1.34
C VAL A 183 -5.69 38.16 1.60
N LEU A 184 -5.67 38.60 2.86
CA LEU A 184 -5.91 39.98 3.28
C LEU A 184 -4.75 40.46 4.15
N ARG A 185 -3.77 41.10 3.50
CA ARG A 185 -2.85 41.98 4.23
C ARG A 185 -3.51 43.35 4.38
N MET A 186 -3.49 43.92 5.57
CA MET A 186 -3.97 45.28 5.79
C MET A 186 -2.80 46.26 5.75
N CYS A 187 -3.00 47.37 5.08
CA CYS A 187 -2.07 48.51 5.14
C CYS A 187 -2.20 49.21 6.50
N THR A 188 -1.26 50.09 6.85
CA THR A 188 -1.34 50.98 8.04
C THR A 188 -2.61 51.83 8.04
N CYS A 189 -3.18 52.14 6.87
CA CYS A 189 -4.49 52.80 6.74
C CYS A 189 -5.71 51.87 6.96
N ARG A 190 -5.48 50.63 7.44
CA ARG A 190 -6.47 49.58 7.73
C ARG A 190 -7.28 49.07 6.52
N ARG A 191 -6.87 49.37 5.29
CA ARG A 191 -7.50 48.84 4.06
C ARG A 191 -6.79 47.57 3.57
N ALA A 192 -7.56 46.68 2.94
CA ALA A 192 -7.01 45.49 2.30
C ALA A 192 -6.03 45.87 1.17
N MET A 193 -4.86 45.25 1.19
CA MET A 193 -3.85 45.36 0.15
C MET A 193 -4.15 44.33 -0.95
N THR A 194 -3.70 44.60 -2.16
CA THR A 194 -3.78 43.66 -3.30
C THR A 194 -2.37 43.34 -3.79
N PRO A 195 -2.10 42.14 -4.31
CA PRO A 195 -0.81 41.83 -4.92
C PRO A 195 -0.62 42.64 -6.21
N CYS A 196 0.54 43.29 -6.35
CA CYS A 196 0.93 43.97 -7.57
C CYS A 196 1.08 42.96 -8.72
N ARG A 197 0.56 43.28 -9.92
CA ARG A 197 0.66 42.40 -11.09
C ARG A 197 2.10 42.25 -11.61
N THR A 198 2.95 43.27 -11.42
CA THR A 198 4.33 43.30 -11.91
C THR A 198 5.28 42.55 -10.98
N CYS A 199 5.26 42.89 -9.69
CA CYS A 199 6.27 42.46 -8.73
C CYS A 199 5.73 41.52 -7.63
N ARG A 200 4.43 41.18 -7.66
CA ARG A 200 3.71 40.32 -6.70
C ARG A 200 3.75 40.78 -5.23
N SER A 201 4.39 41.91 -4.91
CA SER A 201 4.34 42.52 -3.59
C SER A 201 2.96 43.09 -3.28
N TRP A 202 2.55 43.06 -2.01
CA TRP A 202 1.28 43.62 -1.58
C TRP A 202 1.32 45.15 -1.63
N ARG A 203 0.29 45.78 -2.19
CA ARG A 203 0.14 47.25 -2.25
C ARG A 203 -1.23 47.70 -1.76
N CYS A 204 -1.29 48.87 -1.12
CA CYS A 204 -2.56 49.54 -0.85
C CYS A 204 -2.99 50.36 -2.07
N THR A 205 -4.28 50.40 -2.39
CA THR A 205 -4.85 51.20 -3.49
C THR A 205 -5.49 52.51 -3.01
N ALA A 206 -5.32 52.86 -1.73
CA ALA A 206 -5.92 54.07 -1.17
C ALA A 206 -5.18 55.34 -1.65
N PRO A 207 -5.90 56.41 -2.03
CA PRO A 207 -5.30 57.71 -2.31
C PRO A 207 -4.55 58.21 -1.07
N GLY A 208 -3.26 58.52 -1.21
CA GLY A 208 -2.40 58.99 -0.10
C GLY A 208 -1.57 57.91 0.61
N CYS A 209 -1.71 56.63 0.26
CA CYS A 209 -0.70 55.62 0.65
C CYS A 209 0.55 55.75 -0.25
N PRO A 210 1.77 55.59 0.30
CA PRO A 210 2.99 55.73 -0.48
C PRO A 210 2.99 54.74 -1.67
N PRO A 211 3.46 55.17 -2.85
CA PRO A 211 3.52 54.30 -4.01
C PRO A 211 4.46 53.13 -3.72
N HIS A 212 4.02 51.91 -3.99
CA HIS A 212 4.91 50.74 -3.99
C HIS A 212 6.02 50.92 -5.04
N THR A 213 7.19 50.32 -4.81
CA THR A 213 8.44 50.50 -5.59
C THR A 213 8.25 50.35 -7.10
N CYS A 214 7.33 49.47 -7.50
CA CYS A 214 7.01 49.15 -8.90
C CYS A 214 6.22 50.27 -9.61
N ALA A 215 5.67 51.24 -8.86
CA ALA A 215 5.05 52.47 -9.37
C ALA A 215 5.99 53.68 -9.35
N ALA A 216 7.15 53.58 -8.70
CA ALA A 216 8.18 54.63 -8.75
C ALA A 216 9.08 54.53 -10.00
N VAL A 217 8.92 53.45 -10.78
CA VAL A 217 9.67 53.20 -12.01
C VAL A 217 8.77 53.50 -13.22
N GLY A 218 8.77 54.77 -13.64
CA GLY A 218 8.16 55.30 -14.86
C GLY A 218 7.82 56.78 -14.64
N SER A 219 8.45 57.77 -15.26
CA SER A 219 9.08 57.86 -16.59
C SER A 219 10.20 58.94 -16.56
N PRO A 220 11.22 58.94 -17.46
CA PRO A 220 11.74 60.21 -17.94
C PRO A 220 10.68 60.99 -18.72
#